data_AF-A0A6I9W9N5-F1
#
_entry.id   AF-A0A6I9W9N5-F1
#
_cell.length_a   1.000
_cell.length_b   1.000
_cell.length_c   1.000
_cell.angle_alpha   90.00
_cell.angle_beta   90.00
_cell.angle_gamma   90.00
#
_symmetry.space_group_name_H-M   'P 1'
#
loop_
_entity.id
_entity.type
_entity.pdbx_description
1 polymer ?
#
loop_
_entity_poly.entity_id
_entity_poly.type
_entity_poly.pdbx_seq_one_letter_code
_entity_poly.pdbx_strand_id
1 'polypeptide(L)'
;MSEPLNIKNVTKFDGTNFTLWKFQNAIFTVHELKKIVDGTKTEPRRTDSTWSKENAKAVFIILSTMEYSQLAYLITCNSAAQMWTKLIHEQKTASNKLMLMQKFHEYCMTTNDSVSQHVAKIENMARQFKDFGGQVSDVAIMAKVLGSLPTKYNALITAWDSVDPAQQTLNSLLEHLLKEEARLIANDDVASALAAMSLNFKQNPAC
;
A
#
# COMPACT_ATOMS: atom_id res chain seq x y z
N MET A 1 31.74 -9.74 12.66
CA MET A 1 31.19 -10.41 11.46
C MET A 1 30.02 -9.59 10.98
N SER A 2 30.02 -9.10 9.74
CA SER A 2 28.87 -8.40 9.18
C SER A 2 27.72 -9.38 8.97
N GLU A 3 26.54 -9.10 9.53
CA GLU A 3 25.34 -9.90 9.28
C GLU A 3 25.09 -10.08 7.78
N PRO A 4 24.70 -11.29 7.34
CA PRO A 4 24.40 -11.54 5.93
C PRO A 4 23.14 -10.76 5.52
N LEU A 5 23.21 -10.13 4.35
CA LEU A 5 22.07 -9.44 3.75
C LEU A 5 20.96 -10.44 3.42
N ASN A 6 19.91 -10.49 4.25
CA ASN A 6 18.74 -11.30 3.96
C ASN A 6 17.69 -10.49 3.20
N ILE A 7 17.68 -10.64 1.88
CA ILE A 7 16.72 -9.99 0.96
C ILE A 7 15.66 -10.96 0.41
N LYS A 8 15.61 -12.22 0.89
CA LYS A 8 14.78 -13.28 0.29
C LYS A 8 13.27 -13.01 0.37
N ASN A 9 12.83 -12.22 1.35
CA ASN A 9 11.42 -11.91 1.59
C ASN A 9 11.02 -10.53 1.06
N VAL A 10 11.90 -9.82 0.36
CA VAL A 10 11.60 -8.51 -0.22
C VAL A 10 10.92 -8.71 -1.57
N THR A 11 9.71 -8.19 -1.72
CA THR A 11 9.04 -8.12 -3.03
C THR A 11 9.83 -7.21 -3.95
N LYS A 12 10.12 -7.68 -5.16
CA LYS A 12 10.86 -6.87 -6.14
C LYS A 12 10.02 -5.71 -6.63
N PHE A 13 10.66 -4.56 -6.83
CA PHE A 13 10.02 -3.40 -7.42
C PHE A 13 9.82 -3.58 -8.92
N ASP A 14 8.57 -3.59 -9.34
CA ASP A 14 8.16 -3.73 -10.74
C ASP A 14 7.83 -2.40 -11.43
N GLY A 15 7.97 -1.28 -10.71
CA GLY A 15 7.55 0.06 -11.15
C GLY A 15 6.30 0.58 -10.44
N THR A 16 5.59 -0.29 -9.71
CA THR A 16 4.35 0.06 -8.99
C THR A 16 4.54 0.06 -7.47
N ASN A 17 3.70 0.82 -6.76
CA ASN A 17 3.66 0.88 -5.30
C ASN A 17 5.04 1.16 -4.66
N PHE A 18 5.73 2.18 -5.19
CA PHE A 18 7.07 2.56 -4.72
C PHE A 18 7.12 2.83 -3.22
N THR A 19 6.06 3.38 -2.62
CA THR A 19 5.97 3.61 -1.17
C THR A 19 6.09 2.31 -0.38
N LEU A 20 5.43 1.22 -0.81
CA LEU A 20 5.55 -0.08 -0.15
C LEU A 20 6.94 -0.68 -0.33
N TRP A 21 7.48 -0.65 -1.54
CA TRP A 21 8.85 -1.13 -1.79
C TRP A 21 9.89 -0.34 -0.98
N LYS A 22 9.76 0.99 -0.92
CA LYS A 22 10.61 1.86 -0.11
C LYS A 22 10.50 1.52 1.38
N PHE A 23 9.30 1.19 1.86
CA PHE A 23 9.09 0.71 3.22
C PHE A 23 9.76 -0.64 3.49
N GLN A 24 9.63 -1.60 2.57
CA GLN A 24 10.32 -2.90 2.65
C GLN A 24 11.84 -2.76 2.64
N ASN A 25 12.36 -1.71 1.99
CA ASN A 25 13.78 -1.35 2.00
C ASN A 25 14.27 -0.70 3.31
N ALA A 26 13.54 -0.87 4.42
CA ALA A 26 14.04 -0.60 5.77
C ALA A 26 15.38 -1.31 6.09
N ILE A 27 15.76 -2.33 5.30
CA ILE A 27 17.07 -3.00 5.36
C ILE A 27 18.26 -2.04 5.29
N PHE A 28 18.14 -0.89 4.62
CA PHE A 28 19.18 0.14 4.62
C PHE A 28 19.41 0.75 6.01
N THR A 29 18.37 0.82 6.84
CA THR A 29 18.48 1.29 8.22
C THR A 29 19.19 0.25 9.08
N VAL A 30 18.82 -1.03 8.93
CA VAL A 30 19.44 -2.16 9.66
C VAL A 30 20.94 -2.24 9.40
N HIS A 31 21.38 -1.95 8.17
CA HIS A 31 22.78 -2.02 7.79
C HIS A 31 23.52 -0.68 7.85
N GLU A 32 22.90 0.35 8.45
CA GLU A 32 23.45 1.71 8.58
C GLU A 32 23.79 2.41 7.24
N LEU A 33 23.21 1.92 6.13
CA LEU A 33 23.45 2.42 4.77
C LEU A 33 22.55 3.60 4.41
N LYS A 34 21.59 3.98 5.26
CA LYS A 34 20.63 5.06 4.98
C LYS A 34 21.31 6.35 4.56
N LYS A 35 22.39 6.76 5.26
CA LYS A 35 23.15 7.98 4.97
C LYS A 35 23.87 7.95 3.62
N ILE A 36 24.18 6.77 3.11
CA ILE A 36 24.80 6.60 1.79
C ILE A 36 23.73 6.72 0.71
N VAL A 37 22.57 6.08 0.92
CA VAL A 37 21.45 6.05 -0.03
C VAL A 37 20.76 7.40 -0.18
N ASP A 38 20.60 8.14 0.93
CA ASP A 38 20.02 9.50 0.90
C ASP A 38 21.03 10.59 0.50
N GLY A 39 22.31 10.23 0.32
CA GLY A 39 23.38 11.15 -0.07
C GLY A 39 23.92 12.04 1.05
N THR A 40 23.47 11.87 2.30
CA THR A 40 24.00 12.62 3.46
C THR A 40 25.50 12.38 3.66
N LYS A 41 25.96 11.14 3.41
CA LYS A 41 27.38 10.77 3.40
C LYS A 41 27.88 10.76 1.96
N THR A 42 28.39 11.90 1.52
CA THR A 42 28.89 12.12 0.16
C THR A 42 30.18 11.36 -0.13
N GLU A 43 30.44 11.10 -1.41
CA GLU A 43 31.70 10.53 -1.87
C GLU A 43 32.88 11.41 -1.42
N PRO A 44 33.88 10.85 -0.71
CA PRO A 44 35.02 11.61 -0.25
C PRO A 44 35.95 11.96 -1.42
N ARG A 45 36.59 13.13 -1.37
CA ARG A 45 37.57 13.59 -2.39
C ARG A 45 38.78 12.67 -2.55
N ARG A 46 39.07 11.84 -1.54
CA ARG A 46 40.14 10.84 -1.57
C ARG A 46 39.50 9.46 -1.45
N THR A 47 40.12 8.47 -2.07
CA THR A 47 39.64 7.08 -2.04
C THR A 47 39.46 6.60 -0.61
N ASP A 48 38.21 6.37 -0.20
CA ASP A 48 37.86 5.82 1.11
C ASP A 48 37.26 4.42 0.92
N SER A 49 38.01 3.41 1.34
CA SER A 49 37.60 2.00 1.23
C SER A 49 36.28 1.72 1.97
N THR A 50 35.99 2.44 3.05
CA THR A 50 34.79 2.25 3.86
C THR A 50 33.57 2.76 3.11
N TRP A 51 33.63 4.01 2.63
CA TRP A 51 32.54 4.58 1.83
C TRP A 51 32.27 3.75 0.57
N SER A 52 33.32 3.33 -0.16
CA SER A 52 33.15 2.52 -1.36
C SER A 52 32.49 1.17 -1.08
N LYS A 53 32.83 0.51 0.05
CA LYS A 53 32.18 -0.74 0.47
C LYS A 53 30.70 -0.54 0.82
N GLU A 54 30.39 0.50 1.58
CA GLU A 54 29.00 0.83 1.95
C GLU A 54 28.16 1.20 0.72
N ASN A 55 28.71 2.02 -0.20
CA ASN A 55 28.06 2.36 -1.46
C ASN A 55 27.84 1.12 -2.33
N ALA A 56 28.84 0.24 -2.48
CA ALA A 56 28.69 -1.00 -3.24
C ALA A 56 27.60 -1.91 -2.62
N LYS A 57 27.57 -2.01 -1.28
CA LYS A 57 26.54 -2.76 -0.55
C LYS A 57 25.14 -2.17 -0.79
N ALA A 58 25.02 -0.85 -0.76
CA ALA A 58 23.76 -0.16 -1.01
C ALA A 58 23.29 -0.34 -2.46
N VAL A 59 24.18 -0.18 -3.45
CA VAL A 59 23.91 -0.47 -4.86
C VAL A 59 23.42 -1.90 -5.04
N PHE A 60 24.11 -2.88 -4.45
CA PHE A 60 23.72 -4.28 -4.54
C PHE A 60 22.29 -4.53 -4.03
N ILE A 61 21.91 -3.94 -2.90
CA ILE A 61 20.55 -4.07 -2.35
C ILE A 61 19.51 -3.45 -3.31
N ILE A 62 19.76 -2.23 -3.83
CA ILE A 62 18.85 -1.58 -4.79
C ILE A 62 18.64 -2.50 -6.00
N LEU A 63 19.72 -2.95 -6.63
CA LEU A 63 19.63 -3.79 -7.83
C LEU A 63 18.96 -5.15 -7.56
N SER A 64 19.20 -5.76 -6.40
CA SER A 64 18.66 -7.08 -6.05
C SER A 64 17.18 -7.05 -5.66
N THR A 65 16.67 -5.89 -5.25
CA THR A 65 15.26 -5.69 -4.85
C THR A 65 14.42 -5.09 -5.97
N MET A 66 14.94 -5.05 -7.20
CA MET A 66 14.24 -4.53 -8.38
C MET A 66 14.01 -5.63 -9.41
N GLU A 67 12.93 -5.49 -10.18
CA GLU A 67 12.72 -6.28 -11.39
C GLU A 67 13.63 -5.82 -12.53
N TYR A 68 13.96 -6.74 -13.43
CA TYR A 68 14.90 -6.48 -14.53
C TYR A 68 14.46 -5.31 -15.42
N SER A 69 13.16 -5.18 -15.68
CA SER A 69 12.58 -4.08 -16.47
C SER A 69 12.86 -2.70 -15.87
N GLN A 70 13.00 -2.60 -14.54
CA GLN A 70 13.26 -1.35 -13.85
C GLN A 70 14.75 -0.99 -13.79
N LEU A 71 15.65 -1.97 -13.98
CA LEU A 71 17.09 -1.74 -13.95
C LEU A 71 17.59 -0.87 -15.11
N ALA A 72 16.90 -0.90 -16.25
CA ALA A 72 17.24 -0.10 -17.42
C ALA A 72 17.33 1.41 -17.10
N TYR A 73 16.48 1.90 -16.18
CA TYR A 73 16.50 3.30 -15.75
C TYR A 73 17.73 3.65 -14.92
N LEU A 74 18.43 2.68 -14.33
CA LEU A 74 19.55 2.90 -13.40
C LEU A 74 20.93 2.70 -14.02
N ILE A 75 21.03 2.26 -15.27
CA ILE A 75 22.31 1.94 -15.93
C ILE A 75 23.28 3.13 -15.91
N THR A 76 22.77 4.36 -15.98
CA THR A 76 23.58 5.58 -16.01
C THR A 76 24.02 6.06 -14.61
N CYS A 77 23.61 5.40 -13.53
CA CYS A 77 23.89 5.84 -12.17
C CYS A 77 25.17 5.18 -11.64
N ASN A 78 26.06 5.99 -11.05
CA ASN A 78 27.36 5.55 -10.54
C ASN A 78 27.37 5.31 -9.02
N SER A 79 26.32 5.70 -8.30
CA SER A 79 26.23 5.53 -6.84
C SER A 79 24.82 5.17 -6.39
N ALA A 80 24.71 4.59 -5.19
CA ALA A 80 23.43 4.30 -4.57
C ALA A 80 22.59 5.57 -4.39
N ALA A 81 23.22 6.70 -4.04
CA ALA A 81 22.56 7.99 -3.93
C ALA A 81 21.95 8.47 -5.24
N GLN A 82 22.68 8.32 -6.36
CA GLN A 82 22.17 8.66 -7.69
C GLN A 82 21.01 7.74 -8.09
N MET A 83 21.14 6.43 -7.86
CA MET A 83 20.06 5.48 -8.12
C MET A 83 18.79 5.84 -7.34
N TRP A 84 18.93 6.09 -6.03
CA TRP A 84 17.81 6.44 -5.17
C TRP A 84 17.14 7.75 -5.57
N THR A 85 17.94 8.78 -5.87
CA THR A 85 17.44 10.07 -6.34
C THR A 85 16.69 9.95 -7.65
N LYS A 86 17.21 9.15 -8.59
CA LYS A 86 16.56 8.92 -9.88
C LYS A 86 15.22 8.20 -9.70
N LEU A 87 15.17 7.14 -8.89
CA LEU A 87 13.92 6.46 -8.55
C LEU A 87 12.89 7.40 -7.93
N ILE A 88 13.28 8.26 -6.98
CA ILE A 88 12.36 9.23 -6.38
C ILE A 88 11.83 10.22 -7.42
N HIS A 89 12.69 10.73 -8.32
CA HIS A 89 12.26 11.66 -9.36
C HIS A 89 11.28 11.05 -10.35
N GLU A 90 11.55 9.82 -10.82
CA GLU A 90 10.63 9.10 -11.71
C GLU A 90 9.24 8.98 -11.09
N GLN A 91 9.18 8.65 -9.78
CA GLN A 91 7.92 8.53 -9.07
C GLN A 91 7.16 9.86 -8.96
N LYS A 92 7.88 10.98 -8.84
CA LYS A 92 7.29 12.32 -8.70
C LYS A 92 6.88 12.98 -10.01
N THR A 93 6.98 12.30 -11.15
CA THR A 93 6.56 12.86 -12.44
C THR A 93 5.07 13.22 -12.45
N ALA A 94 4.70 14.24 -13.23
CA ALA A 94 3.31 14.66 -13.36
C ALA A 94 2.40 13.53 -13.85
N SER A 95 2.90 12.68 -14.76
CA SER A 95 2.20 11.50 -15.27
C SER A 95 1.89 10.49 -14.17
N ASN A 96 2.85 10.20 -13.28
CA ASN A 96 2.62 9.28 -12.15
C ASN A 96 1.63 9.85 -11.14
N LYS A 97 1.69 11.16 -10.87
CA LYS A 97 0.69 11.84 -10.06
C LYS A 97 -0.71 11.75 -10.67
N LEU A 98 -0.83 11.95 -11.99
CA LEU A 98 -2.11 11.85 -12.71
C LEU A 98 -2.66 10.43 -12.68
N MET A 99 -1.83 9.41 -12.94
CA MET A 99 -2.24 8.01 -12.87
C MET A 99 -2.70 7.60 -11.46
N LEU A 100 -2.00 8.07 -10.42
CA LEU A 100 -2.44 7.83 -9.03
C LEU A 100 -3.80 8.47 -8.75
N MET A 101 -4.05 9.67 -9.28
CA MET A 101 -5.32 10.37 -9.16
C MET A 101 -6.45 9.65 -9.87
N GLN A 102 -6.24 9.19 -11.10
CA GLN A 102 -7.20 8.33 -11.80
C GLN A 102 -7.52 7.08 -10.98
N LYS A 103 -6.48 6.36 -10.53
CA LYS A 103 -6.64 5.16 -9.71
C LYS A 103 -7.42 5.43 -8.42
N PHE A 104 -7.15 6.54 -7.74
CA PHE A 104 -7.86 6.93 -6.53
C PHE A 104 -9.35 7.18 -6.80
N HIS A 105 -9.67 7.88 -7.89
CA HIS A 105 -11.07 8.15 -8.25
C HIS A 105 -11.81 6.89 -8.67
N GLU A 106 -11.20 6.04 -9.50
CA GLU A 106 -11.80 4.82 -10.05
C GLU A 106 -11.90 3.66 -9.04
N TYR A 107 -11.12 3.71 -7.95
CA TYR A 107 -11.07 2.62 -6.99
C TYR A 107 -12.42 2.36 -6.31
N CYS A 108 -12.88 1.10 -6.35
CA CYS A 108 -14.02 0.59 -5.60
C CYS A 108 -13.62 -0.67 -4.82
N MET A 109 -14.26 -0.89 -3.67
CA MET A 109 -14.12 -2.14 -2.93
C MET A 109 -14.56 -3.32 -3.80
N THR A 110 -13.75 -4.36 -3.86
CA THR A 110 -14.10 -5.59 -4.59
C THR A 110 -14.75 -6.59 -3.64
N THR A 111 -15.46 -7.60 -4.18
CA THR A 111 -16.12 -8.64 -3.38
C THR A 111 -15.16 -9.49 -2.55
N ASN A 112 -13.89 -9.55 -2.95
CA ASN A 112 -12.86 -10.33 -2.28
C ASN A 112 -12.07 -9.53 -1.25
N ASP A 113 -12.28 -8.21 -1.18
CA ASP A 113 -11.62 -7.36 -0.20
C ASP A 113 -12.40 -7.40 1.11
N SER A 114 -11.69 -7.51 2.23
CA SER A 114 -12.27 -7.14 3.53
C SER A 114 -12.31 -5.63 3.69
N VAL A 115 -13.12 -5.13 4.63
CA VAL A 115 -13.16 -3.70 5.01
C VAL A 115 -11.76 -3.19 5.37
N SER A 116 -10.98 -3.94 6.14
CA SER A 116 -9.61 -3.57 6.50
C SER A 116 -8.70 -3.42 5.27
N GLN A 117 -8.80 -4.34 4.31
CA GLN A 117 -8.02 -4.27 3.07
C GLN A 117 -8.46 -3.09 2.20
N HIS A 118 -9.77 -2.83 2.14
CA HIS A 118 -10.35 -1.72 1.42
C HIS A 118 -9.83 -0.37 1.95
N VAL A 119 -9.95 -0.15 3.26
CA VAL A 119 -9.47 1.08 3.92
C VAL A 119 -7.97 1.23 3.75
N ALA A 120 -7.19 0.17 3.96
CA ALA A 120 -5.74 0.20 3.79
C ALA A 120 -5.31 0.57 2.35
N LYS A 121 -6.03 0.10 1.31
CA LYS A 121 -5.75 0.47 -0.08
C LYS A 121 -5.95 1.98 -0.30
N ILE A 122 -7.00 2.57 0.26
CA ILE A 122 -7.27 4.02 0.15
C ILE A 122 -6.21 4.82 0.91
N GLU A 123 -5.88 4.44 2.14
CA GLU A 123 -4.83 5.11 2.93
C GLU A 123 -3.46 5.02 2.26
N ASN A 124 -3.13 3.89 1.63
CA ASN A 124 -1.89 3.72 0.89
C ASN A 124 -1.83 4.63 -0.35
N MET A 125 -2.96 4.87 -1.03
CA MET A 125 -3.02 5.86 -2.11
C MET A 125 -2.89 7.29 -1.57
N ALA A 126 -3.55 7.63 -0.46
CA ALA A 126 -3.42 8.92 0.22
C ALA A 126 -1.97 9.21 0.65
N ARG A 127 -1.26 8.20 1.15
CA ARG A 127 0.16 8.29 1.52
C ARG A 127 1.06 8.53 0.30
N GLN A 128 0.78 7.92 -0.84
CA GLN A 128 1.52 8.17 -2.08
C GLN A 128 1.35 9.62 -2.56
N PHE A 129 0.17 10.23 -2.40
CA PHE A 129 0.02 11.67 -2.68
C PHE A 129 0.92 12.54 -1.80
N LYS A 130 1.11 12.16 -0.53
CA LYS A 130 2.04 12.84 0.39
C LYS A 130 3.49 12.76 -0.09
N ASP A 131 3.90 11.61 -0.63
CA ASP A 131 5.22 11.45 -1.21
C ASP A 131 5.45 12.35 -2.44
N PHE A 132 4.37 12.75 -3.14
CA PHE A 132 4.39 13.70 -4.26
C PHE A 132 4.21 15.17 -3.85
N GLY A 133 4.25 15.48 -2.55
CA GLY A 133 4.08 16.83 -2.02
C GLY A 133 2.62 17.33 -2.01
N GLY A 134 1.66 16.44 -2.24
CA GLY A 134 0.24 16.70 -2.02
C GLY A 134 -0.21 16.30 -0.61
N GLN A 135 -1.48 16.51 -0.31
CA GLN A 135 -2.12 15.98 0.89
C GLN A 135 -3.57 15.64 0.56
N VAL A 136 -4.03 14.48 1.02
CA VAL A 136 -5.45 14.12 1.04
C VAL A 136 -5.91 14.30 2.47
N SER A 137 -6.98 15.06 2.69
CA SER A 137 -7.52 15.27 4.04
C SER A 137 -8.22 14.02 4.54
N ASP A 138 -8.29 13.84 5.86
CA ASP A 138 -9.00 12.72 6.48
C ASP A 138 -10.48 12.68 6.05
N VAL A 139 -11.11 13.86 5.89
CA VAL A 139 -12.47 13.98 5.36
C VAL A 139 -12.57 13.41 3.95
N ALA A 140 -11.62 13.72 3.06
CA ALA A 140 -11.60 13.19 1.70
C ALA A 140 -11.33 11.67 1.70
N ILE A 141 -10.52 11.16 2.63
CA ILE A 141 -10.30 9.72 2.79
C ILE A 141 -11.59 9.04 3.24
N MET A 142 -12.27 9.55 4.28
CA MET A 142 -13.53 8.99 4.76
C MET A 142 -14.62 9.02 3.68
N ALA A 143 -14.75 10.15 2.97
CA ALA A 143 -15.68 10.28 1.85
C ALA A 143 -15.37 9.25 0.76
N LYS A 144 -14.08 9.02 0.46
CA LYS A 144 -13.67 8.00 -0.51
C LYS A 144 -14.03 6.60 -0.03
N VAL A 145 -13.78 6.26 1.24
CA VAL A 145 -14.15 4.96 1.83
C VAL A 145 -15.65 4.75 1.66
N LEU A 146 -16.48 5.64 2.20
CA LEU A 146 -17.94 5.53 2.15
C LEU A 146 -18.48 5.43 0.71
N GLY A 147 -17.99 6.30 -0.19
CA GLY A 147 -18.45 6.37 -1.57
C GLY A 147 -17.98 5.23 -2.48
N SER A 148 -17.10 4.35 -1.98
CA SER A 148 -16.55 3.23 -2.75
C SER A 148 -16.86 1.85 -2.17
N LEU A 149 -17.74 1.82 -1.15
CA LEU A 149 -18.31 0.60 -0.60
C LEU A 149 -19.40 0.01 -1.51
N PRO A 150 -19.59 -1.33 -1.52
CA PRO A 150 -20.71 -1.95 -2.21
C PRO A 150 -22.04 -1.64 -1.51
N THR A 151 -23.14 -1.75 -2.24
CA THR A 151 -24.51 -1.40 -1.78
C THR A 151 -24.96 -2.15 -0.52
N LYS A 152 -24.37 -3.31 -0.20
CA LYS A 152 -24.65 -4.05 1.05
C LYS A 152 -24.35 -3.25 2.32
N TYR A 153 -23.52 -2.20 2.24
CA TYR A 153 -23.20 -1.32 3.37
C TYR A 153 -24.09 -0.06 3.45
N ASN A 154 -25.08 0.12 2.56
CA ASN A 154 -25.94 1.33 2.54
C ASN A 154 -26.64 1.64 3.87
N ALA A 155 -26.98 0.61 4.65
CA ALA A 155 -27.57 0.77 5.97
C ALA A 155 -26.61 1.48 6.94
N LEU A 156 -25.33 1.10 6.92
CA LEU A 156 -24.30 1.75 7.73
C LEU A 156 -24.01 3.17 7.22
N ILE A 157 -23.97 3.39 5.90
CA ILE A 157 -23.76 4.74 5.34
C ILE A 157 -24.84 5.70 5.85
N THR A 158 -26.11 5.28 5.78
CA THR A 158 -27.23 6.07 6.33
C THR A 158 -27.09 6.33 7.84
N ALA A 159 -26.67 5.31 8.60
CA ALA A 159 -26.48 5.46 10.05
C ALA A 159 -25.29 6.39 10.39
N TRP A 160 -24.25 6.38 9.56
CA TRP A 160 -23.06 7.22 9.73
C TRP A 160 -23.38 8.72 9.65
N ASP A 161 -24.33 9.11 8.79
CA ASP A 161 -24.80 10.50 8.68
C ASP A 161 -25.43 11.03 9.98
N SER A 162 -25.84 10.14 10.89
CA SER A 162 -26.41 10.50 12.19
C SER A 162 -25.39 10.55 13.33
N VAL A 163 -24.13 10.19 13.07
CA VAL A 163 -23.04 10.24 14.07
C VAL A 163 -22.66 11.71 14.31
N ASP A 164 -22.39 12.05 15.58
CA ASP A 164 -21.93 13.39 15.94
C ASP A 164 -20.69 13.79 15.10
N PRO A 165 -20.67 14.97 14.47
CA PRO A 165 -19.55 15.43 13.66
C PRO A 165 -18.18 15.38 14.36
N ALA A 166 -18.13 15.57 15.69
CA ALA A 166 -16.90 15.48 16.46
C ALA A 166 -16.37 14.04 16.58
N GLN A 167 -17.23 13.04 16.39
CA GLN A 167 -16.88 11.61 16.43
C GLN A 167 -16.67 11.02 15.04
N GLN A 168 -16.99 11.75 13.96
CA GLN A 168 -16.74 11.34 12.57
C GLN A 168 -15.25 11.40 12.23
N THR A 169 -14.51 10.44 12.77
CA THR A 169 -13.08 10.23 12.54
C THR A 169 -12.85 8.95 11.76
N LEU A 170 -11.69 8.84 11.11
CA LEU A 170 -11.34 7.66 10.31
C LEU A 170 -11.32 6.38 11.17
N ASN A 171 -10.85 6.48 12.42
CA ASN A 171 -10.85 5.35 13.36
C ASN A 171 -12.27 4.91 13.71
N SER A 172 -13.16 5.86 14.06
CA SER A 172 -14.55 5.54 14.38
C SER A 172 -15.27 4.95 13.17
N LEU A 173 -15.02 5.46 11.97
CA LEU A 173 -15.57 4.90 10.73
C LEU A 173 -15.13 3.45 10.52
N LEU A 174 -13.83 3.17 10.70
CA LEU A 174 -13.30 1.81 10.57
C LEU A 174 -13.97 0.84 11.57
N GLU A 175 -14.13 1.25 12.83
CA GLU A 175 -14.78 0.43 13.85
C GLU A 175 -16.24 0.09 13.48
N HIS A 176 -17.01 1.07 13.01
CA HIS A 176 -18.38 0.84 12.55
C HIS A 176 -18.42 -0.11 11.35
N LEU A 177 -17.54 0.09 10.37
CA LEU A 177 -17.48 -0.74 9.17
C LEU A 177 -17.11 -2.19 9.50
N LEU A 178 -16.16 -2.42 10.41
CA LEU A 178 -15.78 -3.77 10.85
C LEU A 178 -16.92 -4.49 11.56
N LYS A 179 -17.67 -3.77 12.40
CA LYS A 179 -18.86 -4.32 13.06
C LYS A 179 -19.94 -4.71 12.06
N GLU A 180 -20.15 -3.88 11.04
CA GLU A 180 -21.12 -4.17 10.00
C GLU A 180 -20.69 -5.32 9.09
N GLU A 181 -19.41 -5.40 8.73
CA GLU A 181 -18.85 -6.54 7.99
C GLU A 181 -19.10 -7.86 8.73
N ALA A 182 -18.85 -7.91 10.04
CA ALA A 182 -19.14 -9.09 10.86
C ALA A 182 -20.64 -9.44 10.87
N ARG A 183 -21.53 -8.44 10.91
CA ARG A 183 -22.99 -8.64 10.84
C ARG A 183 -23.43 -9.20 9.49
N LEU A 184 -22.88 -8.68 8.40
CA LEU A 184 -23.19 -9.14 7.05
C LEU A 184 -22.74 -10.59 6.83
N ILE A 185 -21.53 -10.95 7.29
CA ILE A 185 -21.03 -12.33 7.22
C ILE A 185 -21.97 -13.29 7.96
N ALA A 186 -22.37 -12.95 9.19
CA ALA A 186 -23.31 -13.77 9.96
C ALA A 186 -24.67 -13.95 9.27
N ASN A 187 -25.17 -12.89 8.61
CA ASN A 187 -26.42 -12.96 7.85
C ASN A 187 -26.30 -13.83 6.60
N ASP A 188 -25.17 -13.75 5.88
CA ASP A 188 -24.91 -14.55 4.68
C ASP A 188 -24.78 -16.05 5.03
N ASP A 189 -24.18 -16.38 6.17
CA ASP A 189 -24.11 -17.76 6.68
C ASP A 189 -25.51 -18.33 6.99
N VAL A 190 -26.36 -17.54 7.65
CA VAL A 190 -27.75 -17.91 7.94
C VAL A 190 -28.55 -18.10 6.66
N ALA A 191 -28.41 -17.19 5.69
CA ALA A 191 -29.10 -17.26 4.41
C ALA A 191 -28.67 -18.51 3.60
N SER A 192 -27.37 -18.83 3.62
CA SER A 192 -26.82 -20.02 2.97
C SER A 192 -27.33 -21.31 3.60
N ALA A 193 -27.39 -21.38 4.93
CA ALA A 193 -27.94 -22.53 5.64
C ALA A 193 -29.43 -22.75 5.34
N LEU A 194 -30.24 -21.68 5.32
CA LEU A 194 -31.66 -21.76 4.95
C LEU A 194 -31.85 -22.21 3.49
N ALA A 195 -31.03 -21.69 2.57
CA ALA A 195 -31.08 -22.10 1.17
C ALA A 195 -30.76 -23.59 0.99
N ALA A 196 -29.72 -24.09 1.66
CA ALA A 196 -29.36 -25.51 1.63
C ALA A 196 -30.46 -26.42 2.20
N MET A 197 -31.11 -26.03 3.31
CA MET A 197 -32.26 -26.75 3.86
C MET A 197 -33.41 -26.79 2.85
N SER A 198 -33.73 -25.66 2.21
CA SER A 198 -34.84 -25.58 1.24
C SER A 198 -34.64 -26.49 0.01
N LEU A 199 -33.39 -26.71 -0.42
CA LEU A 199 -33.04 -27.60 -1.52
C LEU A 199 -33.20 -29.08 -1.12
N ASN A 200 -32.80 -29.44 0.11
CA ASN A 200 -33.00 -30.79 0.65
C ASN A 200 -34.48 -31.17 0.75
N PHE A 201 -35.35 -30.21 1.10
CA PHE A 201 -36.80 -30.45 1.11
C PHE A 201 -37.41 -30.63 -0.30
N LYS A 202 -36.78 -30.11 -1.36
CA LYS A 202 -37.25 -30.26 -2.74
C LYS A 202 -36.77 -31.55 -3.43
N GLN A 203 -35.68 -32.15 -2.95
CA GLN A 203 -35.12 -33.39 -3.51
C GLN A 203 -35.71 -34.67 -2.92
N ASN A 204 -36.49 -34.58 -1.84
CA ASN A 204 -37.29 -35.69 -1.31
C ASN A 204 -38.79 -35.44 -1.60
N PRO A 205 -39.31 -35.85 -2.77
CA PRO A 205 -40.74 -36.02 -2.90
C PRO A 205 -41.16 -37.19 -2.00
N ALA A 206 -42.11 -36.96 -1.10
CA ALA A 206 -42.77 -38.04 -0.38
C ALA A 206 -43.39 -39.02 -1.39
N CYS A 207 -43.35 -40.31 -1.04
CA CYS A 207 -43.76 -41.49 -1.82
C CYS A 207 -44.92 -41.30 -2.81
#